data_AF-A0A7X1FFV1-F1
#
_entry.id   AF-A0A7X1FFV1-F1
#
_cell.length_a   1.000
_cell.length_b   1.000
_cell.length_c   1.000
_cell.angle_alpha   90.00
_cell.angle_beta   90.00
_cell.angle_gamma   90.00
#
_symmetry.space_group_name_H-M   'P 1'
#
loop_
_entity.id
_entity.type
_entity.pdbx_description
1 polymer ?
#
loop_
_entity_poly.entity_id
_entity_poly.type
_entity_poly.pdbx_seq_one_letter_code
_entity_poly.pdbx_strand_id
1 'polypeptide(L)'
;MGTMERYSKVGMQELDQRLSKIVEAARKKPVSVYRYGAPWVWIVSQDDWQGALKEVSSYIPPGHSLVLLRPQIEELLDRHAELFETLNAEAGLCIAPRTVMHILLLQLLYSVPSEQQLYEQLNYNLLFRWFVGLGLNQKVWSFSVLSRDIAALLNNPRAVHLIHQIIGEVFCKALLQMPEFSLNFALLHTWLARHDNTSITSN
;
A
#
# COMPACT_ATOMS: atom_id res chain seq x y z
N MET A 1 -16.31 -39.39 -16.16
CA MET A 1 -15.09 -38.55 -16.27
C MET A 1 -15.00 -37.80 -17.61
N GLY A 2 -16.09 -37.38 -18.26
CA GLY A 2 -16.05 -36.99 -19.70
C GLY A 2 -16.83 -35.76 -20.16
N THR A 3 -17.46 -34.99 -19.26
CA THR A 3 -18.26 -33.80 -19.65
C THR A 3 -17.70 -32.47 -19.15
N MET A 4 -16.91 -32.46 -18.07
CA MET A 4 -16.41 -31.23 -17.45
C MET A 4 -15.16 -30.63 -18.11
N GLU A 5 -14.27 -31.44 -18.72
CA GLU A 5 -13.11 -30.90 -19.46
C GLU A 5 -13.49 -30.25 -20.80
N ARG A 6 -14.67 -30.61 -21.33
CA ARG A 6 -15.13 -30.23 -22.67
C ARG A 6 -15.34 -28.74 -22.86
N TYR A 7 -15.59 -27.99 -21.78
CA TYR A 7 -15.94 -26.57 -21.86
C TYR A 7 -14.82 -25.64 -21.37
N SER A 8 -13.58 -26.11 -21.21
CA SER A 8 -12.46 -25.23 -20.83
C SER A 8 -12.16 -24.15 -21.89
N LYS A 9 -12.38 -24.49 -23.18
CA LYS A 9 -12.27 -23.59 -24.34
C LYS A 9 -13.46 -23.81 -25.27
N VAL A 10 -14.15 -22.74 -25.65
CA VAL A 10 -15.33 -22.80 -26.53
C VAL A 10 -15.25 -21.76 -27.63
N GLY A 11 -15.68 -22.10 -28.85
CA GLY A 11 -15.81 -21.12 -29.94
C GLY A 11 -17.16 -20.39 -29.89
N MET A 12 -17.28 -19.26 -30.61
CA MET A 12 -18.54 -18.48 -30.63
C MET A 12 -19.78 -19.30 -31.06
N GLN A 13 -19.63 -20.20 -32.04
CA GLN A 13 -20.76 -21.04 -32.47
C GLN A 13 -21.19 -22.04 -31.39
N GLU A 14 -20.23 -22.60 -30.64
CA GLU A 14 -20.54 -23.50 -29.53
C GLU A 14 -21.14 -22.75 -28.34
N LEU A 15 -20.70 -21.50 -28.12
CA LEU A 15 -21.29 -20.61 -27.12
C LEU A 15 -22.77 -20.37 -27.39
N ASP A 16 -23.14 -20.00 -28.63
CA ASP A 16 -24.54 -19.78 -29.02
C ASP A 16 -25.39 -21.04 -28.86
N GLN A 17 -24.86 -22.20 -29.26
CA GLN A 17 -25.62 -23.45 -29.24
C GLN A 17 -25.76 -24.06 -27.84
N ARG A 18 -24.85 -23.75 -26.92
CA ARG A 18 -24.72 -24.47 -25.63
C ARG A 18 -24.56 -23.55 -24.43
N LEU A 19 -25.04 -22.31 -24.52
CA LEU A 19 -24.89 -21.27 -23.49
C LEU A 19 -25.17 -21.79 -22.08
N SER A 20 -26.34 -22.41 -21.83
CA SER A 20 -26.70 -22.88 -20.48
C SER A 20 -25.72 -23.91 -19.90
N LYS A 21 -25.21 -24.84 -20.74
CA LYS A 21 -24.24 -25.85 -20.29
C LYS A 21 -22.87 -25.23 -20.03
N ILE A 22 -22.49 -24.23 -20.82
CA ILE A 22 -21.23 -23.49 -20.68
C ILE A 22 -21.25 -22.64 -19.41
N VAL A 23 -22.36 -21.94 -19.13
CA VAL A 23 -22.53 -21.16 -17.90
C VAL A 23 -22.50 -22.08 -16.67
N GLU A 24 -23.17 -23.23 -16.70
CA GLU A 24 -23.09 -24.22 -15.61
C GLU A 24 -21.68 -24.80 -15.42
N ALA A 25 -20.91 -24.98 -16.50
CA ALA A 25 -19.50 -25.34 -16.40
C ALA A 25 -18.66 -24.20 -15.79
N ALA A 26 -18.93 -22.95 -16.19
CA ALA A 26 -18.25 -21.75 -15.71
C ALA A 26 -18.43 -21.50 -14.21
N ARG A 27 -19.53 -21.98 -13.61
CA ARG A 27 -19.73 -21.96 -12.15
C ARG A 27 -18.69 -22.78 -11.37
N LYS A 28 -18.06 -23.76 -12.01
CA LYS A 28 -17.07 -24.65 -11.37
C LYS A 28 -15.64 -24.30 -11.77
N LYS A 29 -15.42 -23.89 -13.02
CA LYS A 29 -14.12 -23.47 -13.54
C LYS A 29 -14.30 -22.42 -14.64
N PRO A 30 -13.48 -21.36 -14.68
CA PRO A 30 -13.46 -20.39 -15.76
C PRO A 30 -13.44 -21.03 -17.15
N VAL A 31 -14.27 -20.51 -18.06
CA VAL A 31 -14.36 -20.95 -19.45
C VAL A 31 -13.86 -19.83 -20.39
N SER A 32 -12.91 -20.15 -21.26
CA SER A 32 -12.41 -19.20 -22.25
C SER A 32 -13.19 -19.33 -23.57
N VAL A 33 -13.79 -18.23 -24.01
CA VAL A 33 -14.49 -18.14 -25.30
C VAL A 33 -13.52 -17.59 -26.34
N TYR A 34 -13.38 -18.29 -27.45
CA TYR A 34 -12.48 -17.94 -28.55
C TYR A 34 -13.24 -17.35 -29.73
N ARG A 35 -12.63 -16.35 -30.37
CA ARG A 35 -13.08 -15.74 -31.62
C ARG A 35 -11.88 -15.51 -32.53
N TYR A 36 -11.98 -15.92 -33.80
CA TYR A 36 -10.89 -15.83 -34.78
C TYR A 36 -9.55 -16.41 -34.30
N GLY A 37 -9.59 -17.53 -33.57
CA GLY A 37 -8.38 -18.22 -33.09
C GLY A 37 -7.74 -17.64 -31.82
N ALA A 38 -8.24 -16.52 -31.29
CA ALA A 38 -7.76 -15.91 -30.06
C ALA A 38 -8.81 -15.98 -28.92
N PRO A 39 -8.39 -16.06 -27.65
CA PRO A 39 -9.32 -15.91 -26.53
C PRO A 39 -9.90 -14.50 -26.56
N TRP A 40 -11.24 -14.43 -26.56
CA TRP A 40 -11.99 -13.20 -26.72
C TRP A 40 -12.59 -12.72 -25.40
N VAL A 41 -13.23 -13.61 -24.64
CA VAL A 41 -13.78 -13.32 -23.32
C VAL A 41 -13.65 -14.54 -22.40
N TRP A 42 -13.71 -14.32 -21.09
CA TRP A 42 -13.84 -15.38 -20.09
C TRP A 42 -15.24 -15.33 -19.47
N ILE A 43 -15.86 -16.50 -19.33
CA ILE A 43 -17.06 -16.67 -18.50
C ILE A 43 -16.57 -17.28 -17.19
N VAL A 44 -16.80 -16.58 -16.09
CA VAL A 44 -16.35 -16.96 -14.74
C VAL A 44 -17.53 -16.99 -13.79
N SER A 45 -17.40 -17.75 -12.72
CA SER A 45 -18.36 -17.68 -11.62
C SER A 45 -18.31 -16.31 -10.93
N GLN A 46 -19.37 -15.95 -10.21
CA GLN A 46 -19.37 -14.74 -9.40
C GLN A 46 -18.26 -14.79 -8.34
N ASP A 47 -18.03 -15.94 -7.71
CA ASP A 47 -17.01 -16.13 -6.68
C ASP A 47 -15.59 -15.94 -7.25
N ASP A 48 -15.31 -16.49 -8.43
CA ASP A 48 -14.03 -16.31 -9.12
C ASP A 48 -13.81 -14.84 -9.52
N TRP A 49 -14.87 -14.17 -10.00
CA TRP A 49 -14.81 -12.76 -10.36
C TRP A 49 -14.57 -11.87 -9.15
N GLN A 50 -15.29 -12.09 -8.05
CA GLN A 50 -15.07 -11.37 -6.80
C GLN A 50 -13.70 -11.68 -6.20
N GLY A 51 -13.23 -12.93 -6.31
CA GLY A 51 -11.88 -13.32 -5.92
C GLY A 51 -10.78 -12.59 -6.72
N ALA A 52 -11.02 -12.33 -8.00
CA ALA A 52 -10.11 -11.53 -8.85
C ALA A 52 -10.16 -10.03 -8.52
N LEU A 53 -11.27 -9.53 -7.97
CA LEU A 53 -11.45 -8.14 -7.52
C LEU A 53 -10.95 -7.89 -6.09
N LYS A 54 -10.24 -8.85 -5.48
CA LYS A 54 -9.73 -8.73 -4.11
C LYS A 54 -8.96 -7.43 -3.91
N GLU A 55 -9.39 -6.66 -2.92
CA GLU A 55 -8.68 -5.48 -2.46
C GLU A 55 -7.39 -5.87 -1.74
N VAL A 56 -6.43 -4.94 -1.68
CA VAL A 56 -5.15 -5.14 -0.99
C VAL A 56 -5.33 -5.53 0.48
N SER A 57 -6.38 -5.00 1.14
CA SER A 57 -6.77 -5.29 2.53
C SER A 57 -7.06 -6.78 2.77
N SER A 58 -7.60 -7.49 1.77
CA SER A 58 -7.97 -8.91 1.89
C SER A 58 -6.76 -9.85 2.03
N TYR A 59 -5.56 -9.38 1.72
CA TYR A 59 -4.32 -10.15 1.84
C TYR A 59 -3.61 -9.95 3.18
N ILE A 60 -4.13 -9.06 4.04
CA ILE A 60 -3.44 -8.66 5.27
C ILE A 60 -4.15 -9.29 6.47
N PRO A 61 -3.43 -10.07 7.29
CA PRO A 61 -4.01 -10.64 8.49
C PRO A 61 -4.51 -9.55 9.45
N PRO A 62 -5.74 -9.67 10.00
CA PRO A 62 -6.28 -8.66 10.92
C PRO A 62 -5.46 -8.53 12.22
N GLY A 63 -4.73 -9.58 12.60
CA GLY A 63 -3.84 -9.58 13.77
C GLY A 63 -2.43 -9.04 13.51
N HIS A 64 -2.12 -8.56 12.31
CA HIS A 64 -0.82 -7.99 12.01
C HIS A 64 -0.61 -6.67 12.79
N SER A 65 0.59 -6.42 13.35
CA SER A 65 0.81 -5.27 14.25
C SER A 65 0.52 -3.92 13.61
N LEU A 66 0.87 -3.70 12.34
CA LEU A 66 0.47 -2.48 11.62
C LEU A 66 -1.05 -2.30 11.53
N VAL A 67 -1.83 -3.39 11.44
CA VAL A 67 -3.30 -3.32 11.43
C VAL A 67 -3.83 -2.87 12.78
N LEU A 68 -3.30 -3.45 13.85
CA LEU A 68 -3.70 -3.14 15.22
C LEU A 68 -3.31 -1.71 15.63
N LEU A 69 -2.17 -1.21 15.15
CA LEU A 69 -1.65 0.10 15.51
C LEU A 69 -2.15 1.24 14.60
N ARG A 70 -2.56 0.94 13.37
CA ARG A 70 -3.02 1.96 12.41
C ARG A 70 -4.05 2.93 13.00
N PRO A 71 -5.10 2.51 13.73
CA PRO A 71 -6.06 3.45 14.32
C PRO A 71 -5.41 4.51 15.22
N GLN A 72 -4.43 4.12 16.05
CA GLN A 72 -3.72 5.04 16.94
C GLN A 72 -2.83 6.01 16.16
N ILE A 73 -2.22 5.54 15.05
CA ILE A 73 -1.46 6.38 14.14
C ILE A 73 -2.38 7.41 13.49
N GLU A 74 -3.50 6.98 12.91
CA GLU A 74 -4.44 7.88 12.23
C GLU A 74 -5.04 8.91 13.21
N GLU A 75 -5.35 8.53 14.46
CA GLU A 75 -5.79 9.46 15.50
C GLU A 75 -4.73 10.54 15.81
N LEU A 76 -3.46 10.15 15.89
CA LEU A 76 -2.34 11.07 16.06
C LEU A 76 -2.19 12.04 14.88
N LEU A 77 -2.36 11.54 13.66
CA LEU A 77 -2.31 12.35 12.45
C LEU A 77 -3.51 13.31 12.38
N ASP A 78 -4.70 12.89 12.82
CA ASP A 78 -5.91 13.72 12.87
C ASP A 78 -5.77 14.88 13.86
N ARG A 79 -5.13 14.65 15.01
CA ARG A 79 -4.78 15.73 15.97
C ARG A 79 -3.89 16.82 15.37
N HIS A 80 -3.21 16.54 14.27
CA HIS A 80 -2.32 17.46 13.57
C HIS A 80 -2.84 17.84 12.17
N ALA A 81 -4.17 17.85 11.97
CA ALA A 81 -4.79 18.19 10.68
C ALA A 81 -4.28 19.52 10.09
N GLU A 82 -4.12 20.56 10.92
CA GLU A 82 -3.60 21.87 10.50
C GLU A 82 -2.22 21.78 9.85
N LEU A 83 -1.31 20.95 10.39
CA LEU A 83 0.01 20.73 9.79
C LEU A 83 -0.10 20.16 8.38
N PHE A 84 -1.03 19.24 8.15
CA PHE A 84 -1.24 18.64 6.83
C PHE A 84 -1.87 19.64 5.84
N GLU A 85 -2.75 20.54 6.30
CA GLU A 85 -3.28 21.62 5.49
C GLU A 85 -2.16 22.57 5.04
N THR A 86 -1.29 22.99 5.97
CA THR A 86 -0.11 23.81 5.66
C THR A 86 0.83 23.12 4.67
N LEU A 87 1.18 21.85 4.90
CA LEU A 87 2.05 21.09 4.01
C LEU A 87 1.46 20.93 2.60
N ASN A 88 0.14 20.74 2.49
CA ASN A 88 -0.54 20.69 1.20
C ASN A 88 -0.49 22.02 0.44
N ALA A 89 -0.59 23.14 1.16
CA ALA A 89 -0.57 24.47 0.56
C ALA A 89 0.84 24.92 0.14
N GLU A 90 1.86 24.61 0.96
CA GLU A 90 3.20 25.18 0.82
C GLU A 90 4.18 24.31 0.02
N ALA A 91 4.07 22.98 0.13
CA ALA A 91 5.17 22.09 -0.28
C ALA A 91 5.10 21.60 -1.74
N GLY A 92 4.06 21.94 -2.50
CA GLY A 92 3.93 21.54 -3.91
C GLY A 92 3.98 20.02 -4.12
N LEU A 93 3.57 19.25 -3.09
CA LEU A 93 3.67 17.80 -3.07
C LEU A 93 2.74 17.17 -4.10
N CYS A 94 3.21 16.13 -4.78
CA CYS A 94 2.38 15.30 -5.65
C CYS A 94 1.78 14.11 -4.88
N ILE A 95 2.38 13.74 -3.76
CA ILE A 95 1.92 12.70 -2.84
C ILE A 95 1.33 13.41 -1.61
N ALA A 96 0.14 13.02 -1.18
CA ALA A 96 -0.45 13.59 0.02
C ALA A 96 0.51 13.47 1.22
N PRO A 97 0.75 14.53 2.02
CA PRO A 97 1.71 14.49 3.11
C PRO A 97 1.37 13.42 4.16
N ARG A 98 0.08 13.10 4.36
CA ARG A 98 -0.34 11.93 5.16
C ARG A 98 0.21 10.61 4.61
N THR A 99 0.20 10.42 3.28
CA THR A 99 0.77 9.23 2.64
C THR A 99 2.29 9.20 2.78
N VAL A 100 2.98 10.34 2.61
CA VAL A 100 4.44 10.44 2.80
C VAL A 100 4.83 10.12 4.25
N MET A 101 4.03 10.54 5.24
CA MET A 101 4.21 10.14 6.65
C MET A 101 4.17 8.62 6.83
N HIS A 102 3.15 7.95 6.29
CA HIS A 102 3.07 6.48 6.34
C HIS A 102 4.27 5.80 5.67
N ILE A 103 4.75 6.35 4.55
CA ILE A 103 5.94 5.86 3.84
C ILE A 103 7.18 5.95 4.74
N LEU A 104 7.41 7.07 5.43
CA LEU A 104 8.54 7.24 6.34
C LEU A 104 8.42 6.37 7.59
N LEU A 105 7.20 6.16 8.11
CA LEU A 105 6.96 5.20 9.18
C LEU A 105 7.36 3.79 8.74
N LEU A 106 7.00 3.34 7.53
CA LEU A 106 7.46 2.04 7.02
C LEU A 106 8.99 1.96 6.94
N GLN A 107 9.64 3.04 6.49
CA GLN A 107 11.10 3.09 6.42
C GLN A 107 11.75 2.87 7.80
N LEU A 108 11.22 3.53 8.83
CA LEU A 108 11.70 3.36 10.20
C LEU A 108 11.40 1.97 10.74
N LEU A 109 10.15 1.51 10.65
CA LEU A 109 9.67 0.29 11.30
C LEU A 109 10.28 -0.99 10.71
N TYR A 110 10.67 -0.96 9.44
CA TYR A 110 11.29 -2.10 8.75
C TYR A 110 12.77 -1.88 8.44
N SER A 111 13.38 -0.81 8.98
CA SER A 111 14.79 -0.45 8.71
C SER A 111 15.14 -0.44 7.23
N VAL A 112 14.25 0.08 6.38
CA VAL A 112 14.49 0.11 4.93
C VAL A 112 15.65 1.09 4.64
N PRO A 113 16.78 0.62 4.08
CA PRO A 113 18.04 1.35 4.11
C PRO A 113 18.11 2.52 3.12
N SER A 114 17.20 2.61 2.15
CA SER A 114 17.19 3.69 1.16
C SER A 114 15.80 3.97 0.59
N GLU A 115 15.61 5.17 0.05
CA GLU A 115 14.39 5.55 -0.67
C GLU A 115 14.16 4.67 -1.90
N GLN A 116 15.24 4.20 -2.56
CA GLN A 116 15.15 3.29 -3.71
C GLN A 116 14.56 1.93 -3.29
N GLN A 117 15.03 1.37 -2.17
CA GLN A 117 14.43 0.14 -1.65
C GLN A 117 13.01 0.35 -1.14
N LEU A 118 12.72 1.52 -0.55
CA LEU A 118 11.37 1.86 -0.12
C LEU A 118 10.40 1.95 -1.32
N TYR A 119 10.85 2.57 -2.40
CA TYR A 119 10.13 2.61 -3.68
C TYR A 119 9.86 1.21 -4.23
N GLU A 120 10.87 0.33 -4.23
CA GLU A 120 10.72 -1.06 -4.66
C GLU A 120 9.71 -1.82 -3.78
N GLN A 121 9.81 -1.70 -2.46
CA GLN A 121 8.86 -2.33 -1.53
C GLN A 121 7.42 -1.85 -1.79
N LEU A 122 7.20 -0.56 -2.05
CA LEU A 122 5.86 -0.06 -2.41
C LEU A 122 5.32 -0.66 -3.72
N ASN A 123 6.17 -1.16 -4.61
CA ASN A 123 5.73 -1.79 -5.86
C ASN A 123 5.25 -3.23 -5.69
N TYR A 124 5.83 -4.02 -4.78
CA TYR A 124 5.50 -5.45 -4.65
C TYR A 124 4.96 -5.87 -3.27
N ASN A 125 5.19 -5.11 -2.22
CA ASN A 125 4.80 -5.49 -0.86
C ASN A 125 3.36 -5.03 -0.56
N LEU A 126 2.42 -5.98 -0.54
CA LEU A 126 0.99 -5.70 -0.34
C LEU A 126 0.69 -5.03 1.00
N LEU A 127 1.42 -5.39 2.06
CA LEU A 127 1.27 -4.78 3.37
C LEU A 127 1.67 -3.29 3.33
N PHE A 128 2.80 -2.97 2.68
CA PHE A 128 3.26 -1.60 2.56
C PHE A 128 2.28 -0.77 1.75
N ARG A 129 1.80 -1.32 0.63
CA ARG A 129 0.79 -0.69 -0.22
C ARG A 129 -0.47 -0.35 0.55
N TRP A 130 -1.05 -1.33 1.26
CA TRP A 130 -2.21 -1.09 2.10
C TRP A 130 -1.96 -0.03 3.17
N PHE A 131 -0.80 -0.09 3.83
CA PHE A 131 -0.49 0.84 4.91
C PHE A 131 -0.45 2.29 4.42
N VAL A 132 0.12 2.53 3.23
CA VAL A 132 0.17 3.88 2.63
C VAL A 132 -1.10 4.26 1.85
N GLY A 133 -2.09 3.37 1.76
CA GLY A 133 -3.36 3.60 1.06
C GLY A 133 -3.32 3.34 -0.45
N LEU A 134 -2.34 2.60 -0.97
CA LEU A 134 -2.27 2.16 -2.36
C LEU A 134 -3.12 0.91 -2.60
N GLY A 135 -4.00 0.96 -3.60
CA GLY A 135 -4.79 -0.21 -4.04
C GLY A 135 -3.94 -1.25 -4.78
N LEU A 136 -4.45 -2.46 -5.03
CA LEU A 136 -3.66 -3.56 -5.64
C LEU A 136 -3.04 -3.18 -7.00
N ASN A 137 -3.83 -2.57 -7.89
CA ASN A 137 -3.44 -2.25 -9.27
C ASN A 137 -2.98 -0.79 -9.47
N GLN A 138 -2.89 -0.01 -8.40
CA GLN A 138 -2.51 1.40 -8.48
C GLN A 138 -1.02 1.54 -8.79
N LYS A 139 -0.64 2.32 -9.80
CA LYS A 139 0.79 2.58 -10.04
C LYS A 139 1.38 3.44 -8.93
N VAL A 140 2.57 3.08 -8.46
CA VAL A 140 3.36 3.94 -7.57
C VAL A 140 3.83 5.16 -8.37
N TRP A 141 3.96 6.32 -7.71
CA TRP A 141 4.57 7.52 -8.29
C TRP A 141 5.99 7.24 -8.81
N SER A 142 6.53 8.06 -9.70
CA SER A 142 7.94 7.89 -10.09
C SER A 142 8.87 8.02 -8.88
N PHE A 143 10.02 7.34 -8.93
CA PHE A 143 11.02 7.43 -7.87
C PHE A 143 11.44 8.88 -7.58
N SER A 144 11.59 9.71 -8.63
CA SER A 144 11.92 11.14 -8.49
C SER A 144 10.87 11.94 -7.72
N VAL A 145 9.58 11.66 -7.93
CA VAL A 145 8.48 12.31 -7.19
C VAL A 145 8.50 11.86 -5.73
N LEU A 146 8.66 10.55 -5.50
CA LEU A 146 8.72 10.01 -4.15
C LEU A 146 9.87 10.62 -3.34
N SER A 147 11.08 10.62 -3.91
CA SER A 147 12.29 11.15 -3.27
C SER A 147 12.16 12.64 -2.95
N ARG A 148 11.65 13.44 -3.91
CA ARG A 148 11.41 14.87 -3.71
C ARG A 148 10.40 15.13 -2.58
N ASP A 149 9.28 14.41 -2.56
CA ASP A 149 8.21 14.65 -1.60
C ASP A 149 8.61 14.16 -0.19
N ILE A 150 9.38 13.07 -0.08
CA ILE A 150 10.04 12.67 1.16
C ILE A 150 10.97 13.77 1.67
N ALA A 151 11.86 14.29 0.81
CA ALA A 151 12.80 15.33 1.18
C ALA A 151 12.08 16.61 1.64
N ALA A 152 11.00 17.00 0.94
CA ALA A 152 10.18 18.16 1.30
C ALA A 152 9.51 17.99 2.67
N LEU A 153 8.97 16.80 2.97
CA LEU A 153 8.36 16.53 4.27
C LEU A 153 9.41 16.50 5.39
N LEU A 154 10.57 15.87 5.17
CA LEU A 154 11.68 15.83 6.14
C LEU A 154 12.34 17.21 6.37
N ASN A 155 12.17 18.17 5.45
CA ASN A 155 12.58 19.56 5.64
C ASN A 155 11.67 20.33 6.61
N ASN A 156 10.49 19.80 6.97
CA ASN A 156 9.59 20.45 7.91
C ASN A 156 9.82 19.90 9.34
N PRO A 157 10.28 20.73 10.30
CA PRO A 157 10.59 20.28 11.65
C PRO A 157 9.36 19.74 12.40
N ARG A 158 8.16 20.30 12.16
CA ARG A 158 6.91 19.82 12.78
C ARG A 158 6.55 18.43 12.28
N ALA A 159 6.78 18.14 11.01
CA ALA A 159 6.56 16.80 10.45
C ALA A 159 7.52 15.77 11.05
N VAL A 160 8.81 16.09 11.16
CA VAL A 160 9.80 15.19 11.80
C VAL A 160 9.47 14.97 13.28
N HIS A 161 9.06 16.01 14.00
CA HIS A 161 8.65 15.88 15.39
C HIS A 161 7.41 14.98 15.56
N LEU A 162 6.42 15.10 14.66
CA LEU A 162 5.25 14.24 14.66
C LEU A 162 5.62 12.77 14.40
N ILE A 163 6.56 12.48 13.49
CA ILE A 163 7.09 11.12 13.31
C ILE A 163 7.68 10.60 14.63
N HIS A 164 8.53 11.40 15.29
CA HIS A 164 9.12 11.02 16.57
C HIS A 164 8.05 10.77 17.66
N GLN A 165 7.03 11.62 17.73
CA GLN A 165 5.90 11.44 18.64
C GLN A 165 5.14 10.14 18.38
N ILE A 166 4.83 9.81 17.11
CA ILE A 166 4.17 8.55 16.75
C ILE A 166 5.01 7.35 17.19
N ILE A 167 6.32 7.38 16.95
CA ILE A 167 7.24 6.32 17.38
C ILE A 167 7.21 6.15 18.90
N GLY A 168 7.27 7.25 19.66
CA GLY A 168 7.25 7.23 21.12
C GLY A 168 5.92 6.79 21.73
N GLU A 169 4.79 7.29 21.21
CA GLU A 169 3.46 7.03 21.76
C GLU A 169 2.92 5.65 21.37
N VAL A 170 3.12 5.24 20.12
CA VAL A 170 2.49 4.05 19.53
C VAL A 170 3.40 2.83 19.58
N PHE A 171 4.67 2.97 19.18
CA PHE A 171 5.54 1.83 18.92
C PHE A 171 6.44 1.47 20.11
N CYS A 172 7.02 2.45 20.82
CA CYS A 172 7.94 2.18 21.94
C CYS A 172 7.28 1.38 23.08
N LYS A 173 5.98 1.58 23.33
CA LYS A 173 5.24 0.83 24.37
C LYS A 173 4.92 -0.61 23.96
N ALA A 174 4.94 -0.92 22.67
CA ALA A 174 4.50 -2.20 22.12
C ALA A 174 5.62 -3.03 21.48
N LEU A 175 6.84 -2.49 21.37
CA LEU A 175 7.94 -3.07 20.59
C LEU A 175 8.32 -4.50 21.03
N LEU A 176 8.27 -4.79 22.35
CA LEU A 176 8.58 -6.13 22.89
C LEU A 176 7.58 -7.21 22.43
N GLN A 177 6.40 -6.81 21.95
CA GLN A 177 5.33 -7.71 21.50
C GLN A 177 5.23 -7.80 19.97
N MET A 178 6.14 -7.14 19.24
CA MET A 178 6.04 -6.96 17.78
C MET A 178 7.38 -7.28 17.09
N PRO A 179 7.77 -8.57 17.04
CA PRO A 179 9.07 -9.00 16.52
C PRO A 179 9.26 -8.73 15.02
N GLU A 180 8.20 -8.46 14.27
CA GLU A 180 8.27 -8.10 12.85
C GLU A 180 8.84 -6.70 12.59
N PHE A 181 8.91 -5.84 13.61
CA PHE A 181 9.50 -4.52 13.49
C PHE A 181 10.98 -4.52 13.88
N SER A 182 11.78 -3.88 13.03
CA SER A 182 13.16 -3.53 13.32
C SER A 182 13.28 -2.02 13.18
N LEU A 183 13.07 -1.31 14.30
CA LEU A 183 12.97 0.14 14.28
C LEU A 183 14.34 0.79 14.16
N ASN A 184 14.55 1.56 13.09
CA ASN A 184 15.79 2.28 12.84
C ASN A 184 15.85 3.61 13.62
N PHE A 185 16.19 3.54 14.91
CA PHE A 185 16.36 4.73 15.74
C PHE A 185 17.49 5.66 15.24
N ALA A 186 18.55 5.12 14.64
CA ALA A 186 19.65 5.92 14.11
C ALA A 186 19.19 6.84 12.96
N LEU A 187 18.32 6.32 12.07
CA LEU A 187 17.70 7.12 11.02
C LEU A 187 16.78 8.20 11.58
N LEU A 188 15.96 7.87 12.58
CA LEU A 188 15.10 8.85 13.25
C LEU A 188 15.92 9.98 13.90
N HIS A 189 16.99 9.65 14.61
CA HIS A 189 17.91 10.64 15.17
C HIS A 189 18.57 11.51 14.10
N THR A 190 18.90 10.93 12.94
CA THR A 190 19.45 11.69 11.80
C THR A 190 18.47 12.74 11.28
N TRP A 191 17.18 12.40 11.20
CA TRP A 191 16.13 13.34 10.81
C TRP A 191 15.93 14.46 11.83
N LEU A 192 15.96 14.14 13.13
CA LEU A 192 15.85 15.12 14.21
C LEU A 192 17.04 16.09 14.22
N ALA A 193 18.26 15.57 14.16
CA ALA A 193 19.50 16.36 14.21
C ALA A 193 19.61 17.39 13.07
N ARG A 194 18.92 17.16 11.95
CA ARG A 194 18.83 18.11 10.83
C ARG A 194 18.24 19.47 11.26
N HIS A 195 17.35 19.47 12.24
CA HIS A 195 16.61 20.65 12.72
C HIS A 195 17.16 21.23 14.03
N ASP A 196 18.02 20.49 14.74
CA ASP A 196 18.67 20.99 15.96
C ASP A 196 19.69 22.10 15.66
N ASN A 197 20.40 22.01 14.53
CA ASN A 197 21.42 22.98 14.13
C ASN A 197 20.88 24.34 13.67
N THR A 198 19.59 24.44 13.33
CA THR A 198 18.95 25.70 12.94
C THR A 198 18.68 26.64 14.12
N SER A 199 18.79 26.17 15.36
CA SER A 199 18.59 27.00 16.57
C SER A 199 19.85 27.73 17.02
N ILE A 200 21.04 27.35 16.52
CA ILE A 200 22.33 27.87 17.00
C ILE A 200 22.83 29.07 16.17
N THR A 201 22.34 29.24 14.94
CA THR A 201 22.77 30.32 14.02
C THR A 201 21.90 31.59 14.08
N SER A 202 20.97 31.69 15.04
CA SER A 202 20.07 32.85 15.21
C SER A 202 20.24 33.57 16.55
N ASN A 203 21.48 33.77 17.01
CA ASN A 203 21.83 34.66 18.13
C ASN A 203 23.00 35.56 17.77
#